data_AF-A0A7V9R9A0-F1
#
_entry.id   AF-A0A7V9R9A0-F1
#
_cell.length_a   1.000
_cell.length_b   1.000
_cell.length_c   1.000
_cell.angle_alpha   90.00
_cell.angle_beta   90.00
_cell.angle_gamma   90.00
#
_symmetry.space_group_name_H-M   'P 1'
#
loop_
_entity.id
_entity.type
_entity.pdbx_description
1 polymer ?
#
loop_
_entity_poly.entity_id
_entity_poly.type
_entity_poly.pdbx_seq_one_letter_code
_entity_poly.pdbx_strand_id
1 'polypeptide(L)' 'MSSKTATAAFVAGATVATALWRRRRERRREHVDLYFADGSMISLADGTPEAGRLLPLARDVLTAARP' A
#
# COMPACT_ATOMS: atom_id res chain seq x y z
N MET A 1 32.88 23.15 -1.53
CA MET A 1 31.86 22.44 -2.34
C MET A 1 31.01 23.47 -3.07
N SER A 2 30.95 23.39 -4.40
CA SER A 2 30.17 24.33 -5.22
C SER A 2 28.67 24.10 -4.99
N SER A 3 27.88 25.15 -4.84
CA SER A 3 26.41 25.06 -4.60
C SER A 3 25.72 24.08 -5.56
N LYS A 4 26.19 24.01 -6.82
CA LYS A 4 25.69 23.11 -7.87
C LYS A 4 25.79 21.62 -7.52
N THR A 5 26.85 21.19 -6.81
CA THR A 5 27.01 19.77 -6.43
C THR A 5 26.06 19.38 -5.30
N ALA A 6 25.75 20.33 -4.39
CA ALA A 6 24.78 20.10 -3.33
C ALA A 6 23.35 19.97 -3.88
N THR A 7 22.98 20.82 -4.85
CA THR A 7 21.66 20.74 -5.51
C THR A 7 21.51 19.45 -6.31
N ALA A 8 22.54 19.04 -7.05
CA ALA A 8 22.51 17.78 -7.81
C ALA A 8 22.33 16.56 -6.88
N ALA A 9 23.06 16.51 -5.76
CA ALA A 9 22.92 15.45 -4.77
C ALA A 9 21.53 15.44 -4.11
N PHE A 10 20.96 16.61 -3.83
CA PHE A 10 19.62 16.72 -3.25
C PHE A 10 18.52 16.23 -4.20
N VAL A 11 18.57 16.62 -5.47
CA VAL A 11 17.61 16.18 -6.49
C VAL A 11 17.72 14.67 -6.73
N ALA A 12 18.94 14.14 -6.81
CA ALA A 12 19.17 12.69 -6.92
C ALA A 12 18.65 11.94 -5.68
N GLY A 13 18.87 12.47 -4.47
CA GLY A 13 18.35 11.89 -3.24
C GLY A 13 16.81 11.90 -3.19
N ALA A 14 16.18 13.01 -3.57
CA ALA A 14 14.72 13.16 -3.54
C ALA A 14 14.01 12.21 -4.52
N THR A 15 14.58 12.01 -5.71
CA THR A 15 14.02 11.09 -6.71
C THR A 15 14.08 9.63 -6.26
N VAL A 16 15.22 9.19 -5.72
CA VAL A 16 15.37 7.84 -5.14
C VAL A 16 14.42 7.64 -3.95
N ALA A 17 14.33 8.62 -3.05
CA ALA A 17 13.42 8.57 -1.91
C ALA A 17 11.96 8.44 -2.35
N THR A 18 11.54 9.21 -3.35
CA THR A 18 10.17 9.16 -3.89
C THR A 18 9.86 7.83 -4.55
N ALA A 19 10.81 7.29 -5.33
CA ALA A 19 10.65 5.98 -5.98
C ALA A 19 10.54 4.85 -4.94
N LEU A 20 11.36 4.87 -3.90
CA LEU A 20 11.29 3.90 -2.80
C LEU A 20 9.99 4.02 -2.00
N TRP A 21 9.52 5.24 -1.74
CA TRP A 21 8.24 5.48 -1.06
C TRP A 21 7.06 4.93 -1.88
N ARG A 22 7.04 5.17 -3.19
CA ARG A 22 6.02 4.66 -4.10
C ARG A 22 6.06 3.13 -4.18
N ARG A 23 7.24 2.54 -4.35
CA ARG A 23 7.45 1.08 -4.32
C ARG A 23 7.02 0.46 -3.00
N ARG A 24 7.24 1.13 -1.86
CA ARG A 24 6.81 0.67 -0.54
C ARG A 24 5.29 0.75 -0.39
N ARG A 25 4.64 1.77 -0.96
CA ARG A 25 3.17 1.85 -1.04
C ARG A 25 2.60 0.74 -1.91
N GLU A 26 3.20 0.49 -3.08
CA GLU A 26 2.84 -0.61 -3.97
C GLU A 26 3.13 -2.00 -3.38
N ARG A 27 4.00 -2.11 -2.37
CA ARG A 27 4.25 -3.34 -1.59
C ARG A 27 3.31 -3.48 -0.39
N ARG A 28 2.71 -2.39 0.07
CA ARG A 28 1.56 -2.40 1.00
C ARG A 28 0.25 -2.58 0.21
N ARG A 29 0.23 -3.55 -0.69
CA ARG A 29 -0.98 -3.90 -1.43
C ARG A 29 -2.07 -4.32 -0.45
N GLU A 30 -3.21 -3.67 -0.56
CA GLU A 30 -4.36 -3.90 0.32
C GLU A 30 -4.97 -5.26 -0.03
N HIS A 31 -5.14 -6.12 0.96
CA HIS A 31 -5.68 -7.46 0.76
C HIS A 31 -6.85 -7.68 1.71
N VAL A 32 -7.66 -8.70 1.41
CA VAL A 32 -8.77 -9.12 2.26
C VAL A 32 -8.50 -10.52 2.76
N ASP A 33 -8.47 -10.69 4.08
CA ASP A 33 -8.39 -12.01 4.70
C ASP A 33 -9.79 -12.46 5.13
N LEU A 34 -10.22 -13.61 4.61
CA LEU A 34 -11.51 -14.24 4.93
C LEU A 34 -11.29 -15.36 5.93
N TYR A 35 -11.86 -15.21 7.11
CA TYR A 35 -11.86 -16.22 8.17
C TYR A 35 -13.17 -17.00 8.14
N PHE A 36 -13.07 -18.31 8.03
CA PHE A 36 -14.23 -19.21 8.00
C PHE A 36 -14.45 -19.88 9.35
N ALA A 37 -15.67 -20.37 9.57
CA ALA A 37 -16.06 -20.99 10.84
C ALA A 37 -15.32 -22.30 11.14
N ASP A 38 -14.79 -22.97 10.10
CA ASP A 38 -13.94 -24.15 10.23
C ASP A 38 -12.49 -23.81 10.65
N GLY A 39 -12.19 -22.53 10.89
CA GLY A 39 -10.86 -22.03 11.24
C GLY A 39 -9.94 -21.85 10.04
N SER A 40 -10.40 -22.14 8.82
CA SER A 40 -9.63 -21.86 7.63
C SER A 40 -9.57 -20.35 7.34
N MET A 41 -8.49 -19.96 6.65
CA MET A 41 -8.26 -18.58 6.26
C MET A 41 -7.86 -18.53 4.78
N ILE A 42 -8.50 -17.63 4.03
CA ILE A 42 -8.15 -17.35 2.64
C ILE A 42 -7.74 -15.89 2.52
N SER A 43 -6.52 -15.65 2.04
CA SER A 43 -6.05 -14.31 1.73
C SER A 43 -6.28 -14.00 0.26
N LEU A 44 -7.00 -12.92 -0.02
CA LEU A 44 -7.28 -12.42 -1.35
C LEU A 44 -6.35 -11.24 -1.65
N ALA A 45 -5.36 -11.49 -2.49
CA ALA A 45 -4.39 -10.48 -2.89
C ALA A 45 -5.02 -9.36 -3.72
N ASP A 46 -4.47 -8.16 -3.55
CA ASP A 46 -4.79 -7.00 -4.38
C ASP A 46 -4.65 -7.29 -5.88
N GLY A 47 -5.56 -6.73 -6.67
CA GLY A 47 -5.63 -6.95 -8.12
C GLY A 47 -6.34 -8.25 -8.53
N THR A 48 -6.76 -9.10 -7.59
CA THR A 48 -7.70 -10.21 -7.91
C THR A 48 -9.13 -9.67 -8.07
N PRO A 49 -9.95 -10.27 -8.93
CA PRO A 49 -11.36 -9.88 -9.07
C PRO A 49 -12.13 -9.93 -7.75
N GLU A 50 -11.84 -10.91 -6.91
CA GLU A 50 -12.47 -11.14 -5.60
C GLU A 50 -12.12 -10.02 -4.62
N ALA A 51 -10.82 -9.70 -4.48
CA ALA A 51 -10.38 -8.58 -3.65
C ALA A 51 -10.96 -7.25 -4.15
N GLY A 52 -11.03 -7.05 -5.47
CA GLY A 52 -11.62 -5.85 -6.08
C GLY A 52 -13.08 -5.62 -5.67
N ARG A 53 -13.86 -6.69 -5.47
CA ARG A 53 -15.25 -6.60 -4.99
C ARG A 53 -15.34 -6.34 -3.48
N LEU A 54 -14.45 -6.93 -2.69
CA LEU A 54 -14.53 -6.91 -1.23
C LEU A 54 -13.83 -5.71 -0.57
N LEU A 55 -12.74 -5.22 -1.15
CA LEU A 55 -11.96 -4.10 -0.60
C LEU A 55 -12.79 -2.83 -0.36
N PRO A 56 -13.68 -2.39 -1.28
CA PRO A 56 -14.53 -1.22 -1.02
C PRO A 56 -15.41 -1.40 0.22
N LEU A 57 -16.05 -2.56 0.36
CA LEU A 57 -16.93 -2.86 1.51
C LEU A 57 -16.14 -2.90 2.82
N ALA A 58 -14.94 -3.50 2.80
CA ALA A 58 -14.07 -3.53 3.97
C ALA A 58 -13.68 -2.10 4.42
N ARG A 59 -13.38 -1.21 3.47
CA ARG A 59 -13.06 0.21 3.76
C ARG A 59 -14.24 0.95 4.38
N ASP A 60 -15.46 0.71 3.88
CA ASP A 60 -16.67 1.32 4.42
C ASP A 60 -16.91 0.88 5.87
N VAL A 61 -16.78 -0.42 6.15
CA VAL A 61 -16.91 -0.97 7.51
C VAL A 61 -15.86 -0.40 8.45
N LEU A 62 -14.58 -0.34 8.03
CA LEU A 62 -13.50 0.21 8.85
C LEU A 62 -13.66 1.71 9.09
N THR A 63 -14.23 2.45 8.13
CA THR A 63 -14.54 3.87 8.28
C THR A 63 -15.65 4.05 9.31
N ALA A 64 -16.71 3.24 9.22
CA ALA A 64 -17.84 3.28 10.16
C ALA A 64 -17.46 2.84 11.58
N ALA A 65 -16.49 1.93 11.72
CA ALA A 65 -16.04 1.40 13.01
C ALA A 65 -14.98 2.28 13.71
N ARG A 66 -14.46 3.32 13.05
CA ARG A 66 -13.44 4.19 13.64
C ARG A 66 -14.10 5.16 14.63
N PRO A 67 -13.62 5.26 15.88
CA PRO A 67 -14.13 6.20 16.88
C PRO A 67 -13.77 7.65 16.56
#